data_AF-A0A2N0QJC6-F1
#
_entry.id   AF-A0A2N0QJC6-F1
#
_cell.length_a   1.000
_cell.length_b   1.000
_cell.length_c   1.000
_cell.angle_alpha   90.00
_cell.angle_beta   90.00
_cell.angle_gamma   90.00
#
_symmetry.space_group_name_H-M   'P 1'
#
loop_
_entity.id
_entity.type
_entity.pdbx_description
1 polymer ?
#
loop_
_entity_poly.entity_id
_entity_poly.type
_entity_poly.pdbx_seq_one_letter_code
_entity_poly.pdbx_strand_id
1 'polypeptide(L)'
;MRTITVVTTAGRPDDASLKLAQKVCDELGLPFEPRKKRSVAKISELLNANVIVAGKNRFEYYTKGSTTPFFFHPNSASFRLKRVAKGEDDPFLIACQLHKGDSFLDCT
;
A
#
# COMPACT_ATOMS: atom_id res chain seq x y z
N MET A 1 -2.42 -23.54 -12.91
CA MET A 1 -3.25 -22.85 -11.89
C MET A 1 -3.11 -21.35 -12.06
N ARG A 2 -4.21 -20.59 -12.04
CA ARG A 2 -4.19 -19.13 -12.11
C ARG A 2 -3.61 -18.57 -10.80
N THR A 3 -2.67 -17.64 -10.89
CA THR A 3 -2.12 -16.94 -9.72
C THR A 3 -3.23 -16.11 -9.08
N ILE A 4 -3.42 -16.25 -7.76
CA ILE A 4 -4.37 -15.44 -6.98
C ILE A 4 -3.62 -14.36 -6.20
N THR A 5 -4.34 -13.43 -5.60
CA THR A 5 -3.79 -12.49 -4.62
C THR A 5 -4.51 -12.70 -3.30
N VAL A 6 -3.77 -12.76 -2.19
CA VAL A 6 -4.32 -12.88 -0.85
C VAL A 6 -3.85 -11.74 0.04
N VAL A 7 -4.64 -11.38 1.04
CA VAL A 7 -4.29 -10.39 2.06
C VAL A 7 -3.88 -11.12 3.34
N THR A 8 -2.78 -10.71 3.97
CA THR A 8 -2.36 -11.22 5.27
C THR A 8 -1.85 -10.06 6.13
N THR A 9 -1.44 -10.36 7.36
CA THR A 9 -0.85 -9.38 8.28
C THR A 9 0.66 -9.57 8.43
N ALA A 10 1.32 -8.69 9.19
CA ALA A 10 2.66 -8.95 9.72
C ALA A 10 2.71 -10.23 10.60
N GLY A 11 3.91 -10.72 10.89
CA GLY A 11 4.16 -11.94 11.67
C GLY A 11 3.52 -11.98 13.07
N ARG A 12 3.36 -10.80 13.68
CA ARG A 12 2.70 -10.58 14.96
C ARG A 12 1.67 -9.46 14.77
N PRO A 13 0.45 -9.77 14.31
CA PRO A 13 -0.56 -8.75 14.11
C PRO A 13 -1.06 -8.18 15.43
N ASP A 14 -1.38 -6.89 15.41
CA ASP A 14 -2.24 -6.24 16.38
C ASP A 14 -3.63 -6.00 15.76
N ASP A 15 -4.58 -5.52 16.57
CA ASP A 15 -5.95 -5.23 16.12
C ASP A 15 -5.99 -4.21 14.97
N ALA A 16 -5.05 -3.26 14.96
CA ALA A 16 -4.93 -2.27 13.88
C ALA A 16 -4.55 -2.94 12.55
N SER A 17 -3.57 -3.85 12.56
CA SER A 17 -3.16 -4.60 11.38
C SER A 17 -4.27 -5.50 10.85
N LEU A 18 -5.09 -6.09 11.73
CA LEU A 18 -6.25 -6.90 11.34
C LEU A 18 -7.34 -6.05 10.69
N LYS A 19 -7.66 -4.88 11.25
CA LYS A 19 -8.62 -3.94 10.65
C LYS A 19 -8.17 -3.46 9.28
N LEU A 20 -6.88 -3.15 9.13
CA LEU A 20 -6.29 -2.78 7.84
C LEU A 20 -6.38 -3.92 6.82
N ALA A 21 -6.09 -5.17 7.23
CA ALA A 21 -6.24 -6.32 6.36
C ALA A 21 -7.69 -6.50 5.91
N GLN A 22 -8.65 -6.42 6.83
CA GLN A 22 -10.08 -6.54 6.51
C GLN A 22 -10.53 -5.46 5.54
N LYS A 23 -10.12 -4.21 5.76
CA LYS A 23 -10.40 -3.10 4.85
C LYS A 23 -9.96 -3.40 3.41
N VAL A 24 -8.74 -3.92 3.24
CA VAL A 24 -8.22 -4.28 1.90
C VAL A 24 -9.00 -5.45 1.30
N CYS A 25 -9.39 -6.45 2.10
CA CYS A 25 -10.24 -7.54 1.64
C CYS A 25 -11.58 -7.02 1.10
N ASP A 26 -12.21 -6.09 1.83
CA ASP A 26 -13.52 -5.53 1.48
C ASP A 26 -13.44 -4.63 0.23
N GLU A 27 -12.42 -3.74 0.16
CA GLU A 27 -12.24 -2.81 -0.97
C GLU A 27 -11.86 -3.51 -2.27
N LEU A 28 -11.05 -4.58 -2.19
CA LEU A 28 -10.52 -5.26 -3.38
C LEU A 28 -11.19 -6.61 -3.68
N GLY A 29 -12.12 -7.07 -2.83
CA GLY A 29 -12.75 -8.38 -2.97
C GLY A 29 -11.76 -9.55 -2.85
N LEU A 30 -10.73 -9.41 -2.01
CA LEU A 30 -9.64 -10.39 -1.88
C LEU A 30 -9.79 -11.27 -0.63
N PRO A 31 -9.36 -12.54 -0.67
CA PRO A 31 -9.41 -13.42 0.49
C PRO A 31 -8.33 -13.07 1.52
N PHE A 32 -8.68 -13.19 2.80
CA PHE A 32 -7.75 -13.09 3.92
C PHE A 32 -7.08 -14.45 4.21
N GLU A 33 -5.75 -14.46 4.33
CA GLU A 33 -4.95 -15.61 4.74
C GLU A 33 -4.26 -15.33 6.09
N PRO A 34 -4.63 -16.02 7.17
CA PRO A 34 -4.02 -15.82 8.49
C PRO A 34 -2.51 -16.11 8.46
N ARG A 35 -1.68 -15.27 9.09
CA ARG A 35 -0.22 -15.40 8.97
C ARG A 35 0.34 -16.74 9.51
N LYS A 36 -0.24 -17.28 10.59
CA LYS A 36 0.13 -18.58 11.23
C LYS A 36 1.65 -18.81 11.35
N LYS A 37 2.41 -17.76 11.71
CA LYS A 37 3.90 -17.76 11.79
C LYS A 37 4.64 -18.13 10.49
N ARG A 38 3.95 -18.21 9.34
CA ARG A 38 4.58 -18.46 8.03
C ARG A 38 5.26 -17.20 7.50
N SER A 39 6.32 -17.37 6.71
CA SER A 39 6.89 -16.27 5.93
C SER A 39 5.94 -15.89 4.78
N VAL A 40 6.08 -14.67 4.25
CA VAL A 40 5.33 -14.25 3.05
C VAL A 40 5.65 -15.19 1.87
N ALA A 41 6.93 -15.52 1.70
CA ALA A 41 7.37 -16.48 0.68
C ALA A 41 6.68 -17.83 0.82
N LYS A 42 6.51 -18.34 2.05
CA LYS A 42 5.82 -19.62 2.27
C LYS A 42 4.33 -19.56 1.95
N ILE A 43 3.66 -18.45 2.26
CA ILE A 43 2.25 -18.24 1.88
C ILE A 43 2.12 -18.20 0.36
N SER A 44 2.98 -17.43 -0.31
CA SER A 44 3.02 -17.29 -1.76
C SER A 44 3.24 -18.64 -2.46
N GLU A 45 4.16 -19.46 -1.97
CA GLU A 45 4.43 -20.81 -2.48
C GLU A 45 3.21 -21.73 -2.30
N LEU A 46 2.69 -21.85 -1.06
CA LEU A 46 1.61 -22.79 -0.72
C LEU A 46 0.31 -22.50 -1.49
N LEU A 47 0.01 -21.22 -1.70
CA LEU A 47 -1.22 -20.79 -2.35
C LEU A 47 -1.05 -20.43 -3.82
N ASN A 48 0.18 -20.53 -4.35
CA ASN A 48 0.51 -20.04 -5.69
C ASN A 48 0.02 -18.58 -5.89
N ALA A 49 0.36 -17.69 -4.96
CA ALA A 49 -0.29 -16.40 -4.79
C ALA A 49 0.68 -15.20 -4.73
N ASN A 50 0.21 -14.04 -5.16
CA ASN A 50 0.74 -12.75 -4.70
C ASN A 50 0.21 -12.47 -3.29
N VAL A 51 0.94 -11.69 -2.50
CA VAL A 51 0.60 -11.45 -1.10
C VAL A 51 0.62 -9.96 -0.80
N ILE A 52 -0.51 -9.43 -0.34
CA ILE A 52 -0.59 -8.12 0.30
C ILE A 52 -0.41 -8.33 1.81
N VAL A 53 0.49 -7.58 2.42
CA VAL A 53 0.74 -7.59 3.86
C VAL A 53 0.25 -6.27 4.44
N ALA A 54 -0.79 -6.33 5.26
CA ALA A 54 -1.19 -5.25 6.16
C ALA A 54 -0.21 -5.21 7.34
N GLY A 55 0.84 -4.39 7.18
CA GLY A 55 1.80 -4.10 8.25
C GLY A 55 1.32 -2.95 9.12
N LYS A 56 2.00 -2.76 10.26
CA LYS A 56 1.67 -1.69 11.22
C LYS A 56 1.84 -0.28 10.65
N ASN A 57 2.85 -0.09 9.80
CA ASN A 57 3.22 1.24 9.28
C ASN A 57 2.82 1.46 7.82
N ARG A 58 2.67 0.38 7.04
CA ARG A 58 2.40 0.44 5.60
C ARG A 58 1.87 -0.89 5.09
N PHE A 59 1.27 -0.85 3.90
CA PHE A 59 1.04 -2.05 3.10
C PHE A 59 2.29 -2.41 2.30
N GLU A 60 2.50 -3.71 2.13
CA GLU A 60 3.54 -4.27 1.27
C GLU A 60 2.90 -5.28 0.32
N TYR A 61 3.27 -5.23 -0.96
CA TYR A 61 2.81 -6.17 -1.96
C TYR A 61 3.98 -7.00 -2.48
N TYR A 62 3.85 -8.31 -2.39
CA TYR A 62 4.80 -9.27 -2.90
C TYR A 62 4.19 -10.00 -4.08
N THR A 63 4.77 -9.83 -5.26
CA THR A 63 4.47 -10.71 -6.40
C THR A 63 4.96 -12.12 -6.10
N LYS A 64 4.29 -13.12 -6.68
CA LYS A 64 4.69 -14.52 -6.52
C LYS A 64 6.17 -14.71 -6.89
N GLY A 65 6.94 -15.28 -5.96
CA GLY A 65 8.37 -15.56 -6.14
C GLY A 65 9.29 -14.36 -5.88
N SER A 66 8.75 -13.16 -5.62
CA SER A 66 9.57 -12.02 -5.21
C SER A 66 9.91 -12.09 -3.73
N THR A 67 11.17 -11.78 -3.40
CA THR A 67 11.64 -11.54 -2.03
C THR A 67 11.56 -10.06 -1.63
N THR A 68 11.34 -9.17 -2.60
CA THR A 68 11.31 -7.73 -2.40
C THR A 68 9.88 -7.21 -2.52
N PRO A 69 9.36 -6.47 -1.53
CA PRO A 69 8.03 -5.87 -1.61
C PRO A 69 8.01 -4.62 -2.49
N PHE A 70 6.88 -4.41 -3.15
CA PHE A 70 6.43 -3.09 -3.58
C PHE A 70 5.63 -2.43 -2.45
N PHE A 71 5.86 -1.15 -2.19
CA PHE A 71 5.14 -0.38 -1.18
C PHE A 71 5.14 1.10 -1.52
N PHE A 72 4.19 1.85 -0.95
CA PHE A 72 4.14 3.29 -1.13
C PHE A 72 5.32 3.99 -0.43
N HIS A 73 6.11 4.74 -1.18
CA HIS A 73 7.18 5.58 -0.66
C HIS A 73 6.91 7.05 -1.03
N PRO A 74 6.95 7.99 -0.06
CA PRO A 74 6.59 9.39 -0.32
C PRO A 74 7.51 10.09 -1.32
N ASN A 75 8.69 9.52 -1.62
CA ASN A 75 9.65 10.00 -2.61
C ASN A 75 9.90 11.53 -2.47
N SER A 76 9.63 12.30 -3.52
CA SER A 76 9.88 13.73 -3.57
C SER A 76 8.86 14.59 -2.82
N ALA A 77 7.77 14.00 -2.31
CA ALA A 77 6.69 14.76 -1.66
C ALA A 77 7.18 15.58 -0.46
N SER A 78 8.12 15.05 0.33
CA SER A 78 8.69 15.76 1.48
C SER A 78 9.50 16.99 1.09
N PHE A 79 10.24 16.92 -0.02
CA PHE A 79 10.98 18.06 -0.56
C PHE A 79 10.04 19.11 -1.13
N ARG A 80 9.02 18.68 -1.89
CA ARG A 80 7.98 19.56 -2.45
C ARG A 80 7.27 20.36 -1.35
N LEU A 81 6.86 19.69 -0.27
CA LEU A 81 6.19 20.36 0.85
C LEU A 81 7.10 21.39 1.54
N LYS A 82 8.40 21.09 1.68
CA LYS A 82 9.38 22.02 2.25
C LYS A 82 9.60 23.26 1.38
N ARG A 83 9.56 23.13 0.05
CA ARG A 83 9.66 24.27 -0.89
C ARG A 83 8.49 25.22 -0.69
N VAL A 84 7.27 24.68 -0.68
CA VAL A 84 6.04 25.47 -0.41
C VAL A 84 6.12 26.19 0.94
N ALA A 85 6.56 25.50 2.00
CA ALA A 85 6.71 26.10 3.33
C ALA A 85 7.73 27.25 3.38
N LYS A 86 8.70 27.30 2.45
CA LYS A 86 9.66 28.39 2.30
C LYS A 86 9.17 29.52 1.38
N GLY A 87 7.96 29.40 0.82
CA GLY A 87 7.44 30.33 -0.19
C GLY A 87 8.04 30.10 -1.58
N GLU A 88 8.67 28.95 -1.82
CA GLU A 88 9.17 28.57 -3.14
C GLU A 88 8.06 27.88 -3.96
N ASP A 89 8.21 27.96 -5.28
CA ASP A 89 7.29 27.37 -6.25
C ASP A 89 7.33 25.83 -6.25
N ASP A 90 6.14 25.23 -6.35
CA ASP A 90 5.95 23.81 -6.64
C ASP A 90 5.30 23.64 -8.03
N PRO A 91 5.92 22.92 -8.98
CA PRO A 91 5.43 22.83 -10.36
C PRO A 91 4.01 22.27 -10.49
N PHE A 92 3.62 21.33 -9.62
CA PHE A 92 2.27 20.77 -9.66
C PHE A 92 1.23 21.78 -9.17
N LEU A 93 1.54 22.54 -8.11
CA LEU A 93 0.65 23.62 -7.65
C LEU A 93 0.50 24.73 -8.72
N ILE A 94 1.58 25.08 -9.42
CA ILE A 94 1.53 26.03 -10.55
C ILE A 94 0.67 25.50 -11.69
N ALA A 95 0.78 24.20 -12.01
CA ALA A 95 -0.01 23.59 -13.08
C ALA A 95 -1.49 23.51 -12.72
N CYS A 96 -1.82 23.17 -11.46
CA CYS A 96 -3.20 22.96 -11.04
C CYS A 96 -3.96 24.27 -10.77
N GLN A 97 -3.27 25.34 -10.35
CA GLN A 97 -3.85 26.66 -10.05
C GLN A 97 -5.10 26.61 -9.16
N LEU A 98 -5.11 25.68 -8.20
CA LEU A 98 -6.27 25.46 -7.33
C LEU A 98 -6.47 26.63 -6.37
N HIS A 99 -7.70 27.10 -6.29
CA HIS A 99 -8.16 28.07 -5.32
C HIS A 99 -9.07 27.41 -4.28
N LYS A 100 -9.33 28.13 -3.19
CA LYS A 100 -10.24 27.67 -2.15
C LYS A 100 -11.64 27.44 -2.75
N GLY A 101 -12.11 26.20 -2.67
CA GLY A 101 -13.41 25.77 -3.22
C GLY A 101 -13.29 24.86 -4.44
N ASP A 102 -12.13 24.82 -5.08
CA ASP A 102 -11.88 23.91 -6.19
C ASP A 102 -11.78 22.45 -5.73
N SER A 103 -12.05 21.53 -6.65
CA SER A 103 -11.86 20.08 -6.46
C SER A 103 -10.85 19.56 -7.46
N PHE A 104 -10.06 18.56 -7.06
CA PHE A 104 -9.05 17.92 -7.91
C PHE A 104 -9.44 16.47 -8.18
N LEU A 105 -9.38 16.05 -9.44
CA LEU A 105 -9.64 14.67 -9.88
C LEU A 105 -8.38 14.10 -10.50
N ASP A 106 -7.84 13.04 -9.90
CA ASP A 106 -6.78 12.23 -10.49
C ASP A 106 -7.41 11.03 -11.21
N CYS A 107 -7.16 10.92 -12.51
CA CYS A 107 -7.69 9.84 -13.35
C CYS A 107 -6.63 8.77 -13.67
N THR A 108 -5.53 8.73 -12.92
CA THR A 108 -4.44 7.74 -13.10
C THR A 108 -4.52 6.57 -12.12
#